data_AF-A0A8H6XM46-F1
#
_entry.id   AF-A0A8H6XM46-F1
#
_cell.length_a   1.000
_cell.length_b   1.000
_cell.length_c   1.000
_cell.angle_alpha   90.00
_cell.angle_beta   90.00
_cell.angle_gamma   90.00
#
_symmetry.space_group_name_H-M   'P 1'
#
loop_
_entity.id
_entity.type
_entity.pdbx_description
1 polymer ?
#
loop_
_entity_poly.entity_id
_entity_poly.type
_entity_poly.pdbx_seq_one_letter_code
_entity_poly.pdbx_strand_id
1 'polypeptide(L)'
;MALIFYSFAALVGTLIIVVALQRRQRAVMLPPGPPGDPFIGHLLRMPSTDSALVFHQWAKTYGPVMHLKILGRSMIILDSYQTALDLLDKRGVIYSDRPKFTLFELLGWTPDLGLLSYGTKAQSIQRQMHQSYLSRHKIADFKPMQTQEARTLVQNLLESPPKLYERFMSRFATGIITQIVAGRRITSNDDPYLKISQMIYEIMVNTGPPGGSPIDFFPVLQHLPPWFPGAAHMGVVRTGRSAIRELHEYPLRMVKEQQASAVVLFDSLIKLLFREDEEQVKGAAANMFAAGEMTTWTTLTVFVLAMVLHPEVQAKAQEEIDSVIGDIRLPEFRDREDLPFVEGILQETLRHSWIPAIPLGVPHCAREDDMYCGMLIPKGSLVFANIRAMGLDESVYSDPTSFRPERFLPRPAGAGEPRFSNIAFGFGRRICTGEHLADQSLWIAIASILATCTITNAVDKNGNIIVPKKTMSDGLRYSNAGDELLTYLLGHLEIPSLDICYACLRLTPLWYSINGPKLMAQVMHLKILGHPMIILDSYQAALDLLDKKGLIAYLLCFLCKKSTVHSRVENHPRVWTVRPGGVFETAVRSKTTGTYLGGAGRRISHSRKRLISSFSWSQSFSP
;
A
#
# COMPACT_ATOMS: atom_id res chain seq x y z
N MET A 1 62.41 -14.68 -16.91
CA MET A 1 61.07 -14.44 -17.51
C MET A 1 60.13 -15.64 -17.35
N ALA A 2 60.43 -16.81 -17.92
CA ALA A 2 59.55 -17.98 -17.84
C ALA A 2 59.26 -18.46 -16.39
N LEU A 3 60.28 -18.54 -15.53
CA LEU A 3 60.12 -18.91 -14.11
C LEU A 3 59.21 -17.95 -13.32
N ILE A 4 59.24 -16.65 -13.64
CA ILE A 4 58.39 -15.64 -13.00
C ILE A 4 56.93 -15.83 -13.46
N PHE A 5 56.72 -16.13 -14.74
CA PHE A 5 55.40 -16.39 -15.30
C PHE A 5 54.75 -17.65 -14.70
N TYR A 6 55.50 -18.75 -14.59
CA TYR A 6 54.99 -19.98 -13.97
C TYR A 6 54.70 -19.80 -12.47
N SER A 7 55.54 -19.04 -11.75
CA SER A 7 55.31 -18.72 -10.34
C SER A 7 54.06 -17.86 -10.14
N PHE A 8 53.84 -16.87 -11.02
CA PHE A 8 52.63 -16.04 -11.01
C PHE A 8 51.37 -16.85 -11.32
N ALA A 9 51.41 -17.70 -12.35
CA ALA A 9 50.28 -18.57 -12.71
C ALA A 9 49.93 -19.56 -11.59
N ALA A 10 50.94 -20.14 -10.91
CA ALA A 10 50.73 -21.03 -9.77
C ALA A 10 50.13 -20.30 -8.56
N LEU A 11 50.55 -19.05 -8.30
CA LEU A 11 49.99 -18.22 -7.22
C LEU A 11 48.53 -17.84 -7.51
N VAL A 12 48.22 -17.47 -8.76
CA VAL A 12 46.85 -17.20 -9.20
C VAL A 12 45.99 -18.47 -9.13
N GLY A 13 46.50 -19.62 -9.57
CA GLY A 13 45.80 -20.90 -9.47
C GLY A 13 45.51 -21.31 -8.03
N THR A 14 46.50 -21.17 -7.13
CA THR A 14 46.35 -21.45 -5.70
C THR A 14 45.34 -20.50 -5.06
N LEU A 15 45.39 -19.21 -5.39
CA LEU A 15 44.41 -18.22 -4.92
C LEU A 15 42.99 -18.58 -5.38
N ILE A 16 42.81 -18.98 -6.65
CA ILE A 16 41.52 -19.42 -7.18
C ILE A 16 41.02 -20.66 -6.42
N ILE A 17 41.87 -21.65 -6.16
CA ILE A 17 41.51 -22.85 -5.41
C ILE A 17 41.13 -22.51 -3.96
N VAL A 18 41.93 -21.69 -3.27
CA VAL A 18 41.63 -21.26 -1.89
C VAL A 18 40.32 -20.49 -1.84
N VAL A 19 40.09 -19.56 -2.76
CA VAL A 19 38.83 -18.81 -2.87
C VAL A 19 37.66 -19.75 -3.19
N ALA A 20 37.84 -20.74 -4.06
CA ALA A 20 36.81 -21.73 -4.38
C ALA A 20 36.47 -22.63 -3.17
N LEU A 21 37.47 -23.08 -2.43
CA LEU A 21 37.30 -23.89 -1.20
C LEU A 21 36.63 -23.08 -0.09
N GLN A 22 37.05 -21.83 0.13
CA GLN A 22 36.42 -20.93 1.10
C GLN A 22 34.97 -20.61 0.71
N ARG A 23 34.69 -20.37 -0.58
CA ARG A 23 33.33 -20.19 -1.08
C ARG A 23 32.48 -21.43 -0.87
N ARG A 24 33.05 -22.62 -1.10
CA ARG A 24 32.37 -23.90 -0.89
C ARG A 24 32.07 -24.15 0.59
N GLN A 25 33.03 -23.94 1.48
CA GLN A 25 32.81 -24.05 2.93
C GLN A 25 31.75 -23.06 3.42
N ARG A 26 31.84 -21.80 2.99
CA ARG A 26 30.80 -20.81 3.32
C ARG A 26 29.43 -21.24 2.80
N ALA A 27 29.35 -21.77 1.57
CA ALA A 27 28.09 -22.24 1.00
C ALA A 27 27.47 -23.41 1.78
N VAL A 28 28.28 -24.31 2.32
CA VAL A 28 27.81 -25.43 3.17
C VAL A 28 27.26 -24.95 4.51
N MET A 29 27.75 -23.80 5.00
CA MET A 29 27.27 -23.22 6.25
C MET A 29 26.07 -22.29 6.06
N LEU A 30 25.67 -21.93 4.85
CA LEU A 30 24.49 -21.07 4.67
C LEU A 30 23.22 -21.81 5.12
N PRO A 31 22.18 -21.08 5.55
CA PRO A 31 20.88 -21.70 5.75
C PRO A 31 20.42 -22.45 4.49
N PRO A 32 19.69 -23.56 4.65
CA PRO A 32 19.17 -24.31 3.52
C PRO A 32 18.20 -23.47 2.68
N GLY A 33 18.01 -23.87 1.43
CA GLY A 33 17.09 -23.21 0.51
C GLY A 33 16.98 -23.98 -0.80
N PRO A 34 16.03 -23.61 -1.67
CA PRO A 34 15.94 -24.19 -3.01
C PRO A 34 17.26 -24.06 -3.77
N PRO A 35 17.52 -24.93 -4.75
CA PRO A 35 18.73 -24.81 -5.56
C PRO A 35 18.68 -23.51 -6.38
N GLY A 36 19.73 -22.69 -6.24
CA GLY A 36 19.93 -21.47 -7.01
C GLY A 36 20.77 -21.71 -8.27
N ASP A 37 20.49 -20.95 -9.33
CA ASP A 37 21.29 -20.96 -10.55
C ASP A 37 22.66 -20.28 -10.30
N PRO A 38 23.75 -20.71 -10.98
CA PRO A 38 25.12 -20.28 -10.64
C PRO A 38 25.37 -18.77 -10.64
N PHE A 39 24.72 -18.01 -11.53
CA PHE A 39 24.96 -16.57 -11.73
C PHE A 39 23.84 -15.68 -11.21
N ILE A 40 22.59 -16.07 -11.49
CA ILE A 40 21.40 -15.27 -11.15
C ILE A 40 20.75 -15.70 -9.83
N GLY A 41 21.21 -16.81 -9.25
CA GLY A 41 20.67 -17.37 -8.02
C GLY A 41 19.22 -17.80 -8.20
N HIS A 42 18.31 -17.19 -7.46
CA HIS A 42 16.91 -17.58 -7.38
C HIS A 42 16.00 -16.72 -8.23
N LEU A 43 16.54 -15.76 -9.00
CA LEU A 43 15.75 -14.75 -9.72
C LEU A 43 14.61 -15.34 -10.56
N LEU A 44 14.85 -16.44 -11.29
CA LEU A 44 13.84 -17.09 -12.12
C LEU A 44 12.81 -17.90 -11.32
N ARG A 45 13.19 -18.35 -10.12
CA ARG A 45 12.35 -19.11 -9.19
C ARG A 45 11.57 -18.19 -8.24
N MET A 46 11.87 -16.90 -8.21
CA MET A 46 11.17 -15.96 -7.35
C MET A 46 9.69 -15.86 -7.75
N PRO A 47 8.78 -16.08 -6.79
CA PRO A 47 7.35 -15.88 -7.01
C PRO A 47 7.07 -14.43 -7.44
N SER A 48 6.14 -14.27 -8.38
CA SER A 48 5.64 -12.95 -8.81
C SER A 48 4.38 -12.52 -8.07
N THR A 49 3.78 -13.44 -7.32
CA THR A 49 2.54 -13.27 -6.56
C THR A 49 2.63 -14.13 -5.31
N ASP A 50 2.20 -13.57 -4.18
CA ASP A 50 2.14 -14.23 -2.87
C ASP A 50 3.45 -14.91 -2.43
N SER A 51 4.54 -14.15 -2.53
CA SER A 51 5.88 -14.53 -2.09
C SER A 51 5.90 -15.10 -0.68
N ALA A 52 5.13 -14.52 0.24
CA ALA A 52 5.07 -14.98 1.61
C ALA A 52 4.51 -16.40 1.75
N LEU A 53 3.45 -16.73 1.00
CA LEU A 53 2.90 -18.08 1.00
C LEU A 53 3.84 -19.08 0.32
N VAL A 54 4.47 -18.70 -0.80
CA VAL A 54 5.43 -19.57 -1.50
C VAL A 54 6.65 -19.85 -0.64
N PHE A 55 7.18 -18.84 0.07
CA PHE A 55 8.25 -19.06 1.03
C PHE A 55 7.80 -19.99 2.16
N HIS A 56 6.58 -19.81 2.67
CA HIS A 56 6.05 -20.73 3.67
C HIS A 56 6.01 -22.20 3.18
N GLN A 57 5.60 -22.42 1.92
CA GLN A 57 5.64 -23.74 1.31
C GLN A 57 7.06 -24.29 1.19
N TRP A 58 8.03 -23.45 0.83
CA TRP A 58 9.44 -23.84 0.80
C TRP A 58 9.98 -24.15 2.21
N ALA A 59 9.57 -23.42 3.23
CA ALA A 59 10.00 -23.63 4.61
C ALA A 59 9.59 -25.02 5.14
N LYS A 60 8.49 -25.60 4.62
CA LYS A 60 8.12 -27.00 4.93
C LYS A 60 9.18 -28.01 4.47
N THR A 61 9.98 -27.67 3.45
CA THR A 61 11.05 -28.53 2.91
C THR A 61 12.42 -28.14 3.45
N TYR A 62 12.72 -26.84 3.52
CA TYR A 62 14.06 -26.34 3.84
C TYR A 62 14.20 -25.92 5.32
N GLY A 63 13.10 -25.81 6.07
CA GLY A 63 13.11 -25.41 7.46
C GLY A 63 12.84 -23.91 7.68
N PRO A 64 12.81 -23.47 8.95
CA PRO A 64 12.27 -22.16 9.36
C PRO A 64 13.22 -20.97 9.13
N VAL A 65 14.46 -21.23 8.70
CA VAL A 65 15.44 -20.21 8.29
C VAL A 65 15.95 -20.60 6.92
N MET A 66 15.58 -19.83 5.90
CA MET A 66 15.96 -20.14 4.53
C MET A 66 16.90 -19.10 3.95
N HIS A 67 17.88 -19.55 3.15
CA HIS A 67 18.73 -18.67 2.36
C HIS A 67 18.27 -18.63 0.90
N LEU A 68 18.07 -17.42 0.40
CA LEU A 68 17.88 -17.14 -1.01
C LEU A 68 18.96 -16.16 -1.47
N LYS A 69 19.22 -16.15 -2.77
CA LYS A 69 20.23 -15.30 -3.39
C LYS A 69 19.70 -14.76 -4.70
N ILE A 70 19.67 -13.44 -4.87
CA ILE A 70 19.23 -12.80 -6.11
C ILE A 70 20.35 -11.89 -6.58
N LEU A 71 20.91 -12.14 -7.77
CA LEU A 71 21.94 -11.30 -8.40
C LEU A 71 23.09 -10.92 -7.45
N GLY A 72 23.55 -11.90 -6.65
CA GLY A 72 24.64 -11.68 -5.68
C GLY A 72 24.20 -11.23 -4.29
N ARG A 73 22.98 -10.73 -4.11
CA ARG A 73 22.44 -10.29 -2.81
C ARG A 73 21.85 -11.47 -2.04
N SER A 74 22.28 -11.66 -0.80
CA SER A 74 21.74 -12.67 0.12
C SER A 74 20.44 -12.19 0.75
N MET A 75 19.48 -13.10 0.85
CA MET A 75 18.20 -12.93 1.53
C MET A 75 18.01 -14.09 2.49
N ILE A 76 17.51 -13.78 3.69
CA ILE A 76 17.18 -14.73 4.75
C ILE A 76 15.69 -14.58 5.03
N ILE A 77 14.96 -15.68 4.93
CA ILE A 77 13.54 -15.72 5.27
C ILE A 77 13.37 -16.44 6.60
N LEU A 78 12.73 -15.78 7.56
CA LEU A 78 12.41 -16.31 8.88
C LEU A 78 10.93 -16.69 8.92
N ASP A 79 10.66 -17.99 8.93
CA ASP A 79 9.31 -18.53 8.76
C ASP A 79 8.63 -18.95 10.07
N SER A 80 9.34 -18.82 11.20
CA SER A 80 8.81 -19.17 12.53
C SER A 80 8.92 -17.99 13.51
N TYR A 81 7.99 -17.91 14.45
CA TYR A 81 8.01 -16.89 15.49
C TYR A 81 9.29 -16.95 16.32
N GLN A 82 9.76 -18.16 16.66
CA GLN A 82 10.95 -18.37 17.47
C GLN A 82 12.22 -17.83 16.78
N THR A 83 12.41 -18.12 15.48
CA THR A 83 13.58 -17.65 14.73
C THR A 83 13.56 -16.13 14.56
N ALA A 84 12.37 -15.52 14.39
CA ALA A 84 12.22 -14.07 14.36
C ALA A 84 12.57 -13.41 15.71
N LEU A 85 12.11 -13.98 16.84
CA LEU A 85 12.50 -13.51 18.17
C LEU A 85 14.00 -13.62 18.42
N ASP A 86 14.61 -14.76 18.09
CA ASP A 86 16.02 -15.00 18.38
C ASP A 86 16.92 -14.05 17.59
N LEU A 87 16.59 -13.75 16.33
CA LEU A 87 17.42 -12.89 15.49
C LEU A 87 17.04 -11.41 15.60
N LEU A 88 15.76 -11.07 15.42
CA LEU A 88 15.33 -9.67 15.32
C LEU A 88 15.19 -8.98 16.67
N ASP A 89 14.87 -9.73 17.72
CA ASP A 89 14.75 -9.19 19.08
C ASP A 89 16.02 -9.41 19.91
N LYS A 90 16.33 -10.66 20.26
CA LYS A 90 17.46 -10.99 21.15
C LYS A 90 18.80 -10.53 20.55
N ARG A 91 19.01 -10.74 19.25
CA ARG A 91 20.19 -10.26 18.51
C ARG A 91 19.96 -8.95 17.76
N GLY A 92 19.01 -8.13 18.21
CA GLY A 92 18.60 -6.92 17.50
C GLY A 92 19.72 -5.90 17.23
N VAL A 93 20.85 -5.89 17.95
CA VAL A 93 22.00 -5.03 17.61
C VAL A 93 22.58 -5.35 16.23
N ILE A 94 22.57 -6.63 15.84
CA ILE A 94 23.05 -7.14 14.56
C ILE A 94 22.00 -6.95 13.47
N TYR A 95 20.73 -7.21 13.79
CA TYR A 95 19.66 -7.31 12.80
C TYR A 95 18.75 -6.07 12.69
N SER A 96 18.95 -5.01 13.46
CA SER A 96 18.06 -3.83 13.39
C SER A 96 18.39 -2.85 12.26
N ASP A 97 19.41 -3.11 11.44
CA ASP A 97 19.75 -2.20 10.34
C ASP A 97 18.77 -2.33 9.18
N ARG A 98 18.77 -1.32 8.31
CA ARG A 98 17.89 -1.25 7.15
C ARG A 98 18.70 -1.27 5.85
N PRO A 99 18.26 -2.04 4.84
CA PRO A 99 18.84 -1.94 3.52
C PRO A 99 18.54 -0.58 2.88
N LYS A 100 19.46 -0.11 2.05
CA LYS A 100 19.22 1.04 1.18
C LYS A 100 18.54 0.59 -0.10
N PHE A 101 17.58 1.40 -0.56
CA PHE A 101 16.83 1.19 -1.79
C PHE A 101 16.97 2.45 -2.63
N THR A 102 17.76 2.35 -3.71
CA THR A 102 18.06 3.48 -4.60
C THR A 102 16.80 4.11 -5.15
N LEU A 103 15.78 3.30 -5.50
CA LEU A 103 14.52 3.84 -6.00
C LEU A 103 13.81 4.72 -4.96
N PHE A 104 13.79 4.30 -3.70
CA PHE A 104 13.12 5.06 -2.63
C PHE A 104 13.90 6.33 -2.27
N GLU A 105 15.24 6.28 -2.29
CA GLU A 105 16.08 7.48 -2.13
C GLU A 105 15.81 8.49 -3.25
N LEU A 106 15.69 8.04 -4.52
CA LEU A 106 15.39 8.91 -5.67
C LEU A 106 14.01 9.55 -5.61
N LEU A 107 13.01 8.83 -5.08
CA LEU A 107 11.66 9.35 -4.85
C LEU A 107 11.63 10.41 -3.73
N GLY A 108 12.65 10.47 -2.88
CA GLY A 108 12.73 11.41 -1.76
C GLY A 108 12.05 10.91 -0.49
N TRP A 109 11.95 9.58 -0.30
CA TRP A 109 11.37 9.01 0.93
C TRP A 109 12.21 9.30 2.18
N THR A 110 13.52 9.48 2.03
CA THR A 110 14.40 9.76 3.17
C THR A 110 14.41 11.25 3.50
N PRO A 111 14.39 11.63 4.80
CA PRO A 111 14.59 10.77 5.97
C PRO A 111 13.30 10.09 6.50
N ASP A 112 13.27 8.76 6.57
CA ASP A 112 12.10 7.98 7.03
C ASP A 112 12.51 6.93 8.07
N LEU A 113 11.87 6.91 9.25
CA LEU A 113 12.23 6.03 10.37
C LEU A 113 12.24 4.54 9.99
N GLY A 114 11.34 4.12 9.10
CA GLY A 114 11.27 2.75 8.60
C GLY A 114 12.48 2.35 7.76
N LEU A 115 13.12 3.30 7.08
CA LEU A 115 14.24 3.10 6.16
C LEU A 115 15.61 3.53 6.72
N LEU A 116 15.64 4.33 7.78
CA LEU A 116 16.88 4.84 8.36
C LEU A 116 17.75 3.73 8.98
N SER A 117 19.05 3.78 8.70
CA SER A 117 20.05 2.86 9.24
C SER A 117 20.11 2.91 10.78
N TYR A 118 20.40 1.76 11.38
CA TYR A 118 20.40 1.59 12.83
C TYR A 118 21.57 2.30 13.49
N GLY A 119 21.32 2.95 14.63
CA GLY A 119 22.33 3.66 15.42
C GLY A 119 22.72 5.03 14.86
N THR A 120 22.02 5.53 13.83
CA THR A 120 22.23 6.90 13.33
C THR A 120 21.50 7.91 14.21
N LYS A 121 22.03 9.15 14.28
CA LYS A 121 21.39 10.26 15.01
C LYS A 121 19.96 10.51 14.51
N ALA A 122 19.77 10.52 13.18
CA ALA A 122 18.46 10.65 12.54
C ALA A 122 17.46 9.58 13.03
N GLN A 123 17.87 8.31 13.04
CA GLN A 123 17.02 7.21 13.52
C GLN A 123 16.65 7.38 15.00
N SER A 124 17.60 7.79 15.85
CA SER A 124 17.34 8.02 17.27
C SER A 124 16.34 9.16 17.50
N ILE A 125 16.54 10.29 16.81
CA ILE A 125 15.65 11.46 16.90
C ILE A 125 14.24 11.08 16.47
N GLN A 126 14.07 10.52 15.27
CA GLN A 126 12.74 10.15 14.78
C GLN A 126 12.08 9.09 15.67
N ARG A 127 12.83 8.08 16.16
CA ARG A 127 12.30 7.07 17.09
C ARG A 127 11.80 7.70 18.39
N GLN A 128 12.58 8.62 18.96
CA GLN A 128 12.19 9.35 20.17
C GLN A 128 10.92 10.17 19.94
N MET A 129 10.81 10.85 18.79
CA MET A 129 9.59 11.59 18.42
C MET A 129 8.37 10.67 18.36
N HIS A 130 8.47 9.52 17.68
CA HIS A 130 7.37 8.58 17.63
C HIS A 130 6.99 8.07 19.02
N GLN A 131 7.98 7.69 19.83
CA GLN A 131 7.74 7.18 21.18
C GLN A 131 7.15 8.24 22.13
N SER A 132 7.49 9.51 21.97
CA SER A 132 6.92 10.57 22.81
C SER A 132 5.41 10.76 22.62
N TYR A 133 4.85 10.32 21.49
CA TYR A 133 3.44 10.53 21.14
C TYR A 133 2.64 9.25 21.01
N LEU A 134 3.25 8.18 20.54
CA LEU A 134 2.61 6.90 20.28
C LEU A 134 2.86 5.88 21.40
N SER A 135 3.42 6.32 22.54
CA SER A 135 3.53 5.46 23.72
C SER A 135 2.16 5.02 24.24
N ARG A 136 2.13 3.86 24.90
CA ARG A 136 0.92 3.27 25.50
C ARG A 136 0.16 4.23 26.42
N HIS A 137 0.85 5.13 27.09
CA HIS A 137 0.21 6.11 27.98
C HIS A 137 -0.41 7.28 27.20
N LYS A 138 0.27 7.78 26.17
CA LYS A 138 -0.18 8.94 25.38
C LYS A 138 -1.31 8.63 24.41
N ILE A 139 -1.35 7.42 23.87
CA ILE A 139 -2.43 6.99 22.99
C ILE A 139 -3.82 7.01 23.65
N ALA A 140 -3.91 6.95 24.98
CA ALA A 140 -5.17 7.12 25.69
C ALA A 140 -5.82 8.49 25.44
N ASP A 141 -5.01 9.53 25.22
CA ASP A 141 -5.47 10.90 24.93
C ASP A 141 -6.15 10.99 23.54
N PHE A 142 -5.90 10.02 22.64
CA PHE A 142 -6.48 10.00 21.29
C PHE A 142 -7.82 9.27 21.21
N LYS A 143 -8.25 8.58 22.26
CA LYS A 143 -9.53 7.84 22.28
C LYS A 143 -10.74 8.69 21.84
N PRO A 144 -10.93 9.94 22.31
CA PRO A 144 -12.06 10.76 21.85
C PRO A 144 -12.04 11.01 20.35
N MET A 145 -10.85 11.28 19.79
CA MET A 145 -10.64 11.53 18.37
C MET A 145 -10.92 10.27 17.54
N GLN A 146 -10.38 9.12 17.94
CA GLN A 146 -10.61 7.84 17.26
C GLN A 146 -12.09 7.47 17.26
N THR A 147 -12.77 7.68 18.39
CA THR A 147 -14.22 7.46 18.51
C THR A 147 -15.00 8.37 17.56
N GLN A 148 -14.62 9.65 17.48
CA GLN A 148 -15.28 10.61 16.58
C GLN A 148 -15.08 10.26 15.09
N GLU A 149 -13.88 9.83 14.71
CA GLU A 149 -13.64 9.39 13.33
C GLU A 149 -14.35 8.07 13.03
N ALA A 150 -14.47 7.14 13.99
CA ALA A 150 -15.24 5.89 13.82
C ALA A 150 -16.73 6.16 13.61
N ARG A 151 -17.31 7.10 14.36
CA ARG A 151 -18.69 7.57 14.15
C ARG A 151 -18.86 8.19 12.76
N THR A 152 -17.89 9.00 12.33
CA THR A 152 -17.90 9.60 10.99
C THR A 152 -17.78 8.55 9.89
N LEU A 153 -16.99 7.49 10.10
CA LEU A 153 -16.87 6.35 9.19
C LEU A 153 -18.22 5.66 9.00
N VAL A 154 -18.87 5.27 10.10
CA VAL A 154 -20.17 4.60 10.07
C VAL A 154 -21.24 5.49 9.43
N GLN A 155 -21.29 6.77 9.79
CA GLN A 155 -22.23 7.71 9.18
C GLN A 155 -22.08 7.76 7.66
N ASN A 156 -20.84 7.86 7.16
CA ASN A 156 -20.59 7.85 5.73
C ASN A 156 -20.98 6.51 5.07
N LEU A 157 -20.74 5.38 5.74
CA LEU A 157 -21.13 4.06 5.23
C LEU A 157 -22.65 3.92 5.10
N LEU A 158 -23.42 4.51 6.03
CA LEU A 158 -24.88 4.46 6.03
C LEU A 158 -25.53 5.44 5.03
N GLU A 159 -24.96 6.64 4.88
CA GLU A 159 -25.54 7.72 4.05
C GLU A 159 -25.14 7.65 2.57
N SER A 160 -24.03 6.97 2.25
CA SER A 160 -23.44 6.99 0.91
C SER A 160 -23.61 5.68 0.14
N PRO A 161 -23.49 5.70 -1.21
CA PRO A 161 -23.52 4.48 -2.01
C PRO A 161 -22.45 3.46 -1.54
N PRO A 162 -22.80 2.17 -1.39
CA PRO A 162 -21.91 1.15 -0.84
C PRO A 162 -20.55 1.05 -1.54
N LYS A 163 -20.49 1.34 -2.84
CA LYS A 163 -19.26 1.32 -3.67
C LYS A 163 -18.12 2.23 -3.18
N LEU A 164 -18.36 3.12 -2.21
CA LEU A 164 -17.37 4.07 -1.69
C LEU A 164 -16.73 3.62 -0.37
N TYR A 165 -16.99 2.40 0.13
CA TYR A 165 -16.53 1.93 1.44
C TYR A 165 -15.00 2.10 1.64
N GLU A 166 -14.19 1.78 0.63
CA GLU A 166 -12.72 1.91 0.72
C GLU A 166 -12.29 3.35 0.95
N ARG A 167 -12.95 4.31 0.28
CA ARG A 167 -12.68 5.74 0.47
C ARG A 167 -12.96 6.17 1.90
N PHE A 168 -14.01 5.64 2.52
CA PHE A 168 -14.35 5.99 3.91
C PHE A 168 -13.38 5.38 4.92
N MET A 169 -12.89 4.16 4.68
CA MET A 169 -11.85 3.55 5.50
C MET A 169 -10.51 4.29 5.38
N SER A 170 -10.11 4.68 4.15
CA SER A 170 -8.95 5.54 3.93
C SER A 170 -9.14 6.89 4.63
N ARG A 171 -10.33 7.50 4.54
CA ARG A 171 -10.66 8.74 5.25
C ARG A 171 -10.57 8.58 6.78
N PHE A 172 -11.04 7.47 7.33
CA PHE A 172 -10.93 7.18 8.77
C PHE A 172 -9.47 7.17 9.23
N ALA A 173 -8.62 6.40 8.54
CA ALA A 173 -7.20 6.31 8.87
C ALA A 173 -6.49 7.66 8.68
N THR A 174 -6.77 8.35 7.56
CA THR A 174 -6.23 9.67 7.27
C THR A 174 -6.66 10.70 8.32
N GLY A 175 -7.92 10.67 8.75
CA GLY A 175 -8.49 11.61 9.72
C GLY A 175 -7.84 11.52 11.09
N ILE A 176 -7.52 10.30 11.55
CA ILE A 176 -6.79 10.08 12.81
C ILE A 176 -5.36 10.59 12.68
N ILE A 177 -4.63 10.12 11.67
CA ILE A 177 -3.20 10.43 11.59
C ILE A 177 -2.94 11.90 11.30
N THR A 178 -3.80 12.55 10.51
CA THR A 178 -3.71 13.99 10.22
C THR A 178 -3.89 14.84 11.46
N GLN A 179 -4.80 14.47 12.35
CA GLN A 179 -4.97 15.19 13.60
C GLN A 179 -3.76 15.02 14.53
N ILE A 180 -3.06 13.88 14.45
CA ILE A 180 -1.82 13.64 15.20
C ILE A 180 -0.67 14.46 14.59
N VAL A 181 -0.42 14.37 13.27
CA VAL A 181 0.76 14.99 12.65
C VAL A 181 0.58 16.48 12.32
N ALA A 182 -0.64 16.98 12.23
CA ALA A 182 -0.93 18.35 11.83
C ALA A 182 -1.94 19.07 12.73
N GLY A 183 -2.50 18.42 13.75
CA GLY A 183 -3.43 19.05 14.69
C GLY A 183 -4.77 19.45 14.09
N ARG A 184 -5.09 18.97 12.88
CA ARG A 184 -6.28 19.40 12.13
C ARG A 184 -7.19 18.23 11.80
N ARG A 185 -8.50 18.45 11.97
CA ARG A 185 -9.52 17.50 11.55
C ARG A 185 -9.84 17.65 10.07
N ILE A 186 -10.03 16.52 9.40
CA ILE A 186 -10.55 16.47 8.03
C ILE A 186 -12.06 16.68 8.07
N THR A 187 -12.53 17.77 7.47
CA THR A 187 -13.96 18.14 7.45
C THR A 187 -14.64 17.85 6.13
N SER A 188 -13.88 17.65 5.05
CA SER A 188 -14.40 17.41 3.70
C SER A 188 -13.72 16.22 3.05
N ASN A 189 -14.45 15.53 2.17
CA ASN A 189 -13.92 14.43 1.35
C ASN A 189 -12.99 14.92 0.23
N ASP A 190 -12.82 16.24 0.05
CA ASP A 190 -11.90 16.87 -0.91
C ASP A 190 -10.63 17.44 -0.25
N ASP A 191 -10.39 17.09 1.02
CA ASP A 191 -9.24 17.58 1.77
C ASP A 191 -7.90 17.20 1.10
N PRO A 192 -6.90 18.11 1.08
CA PRO A 192 -5.59 17.84 0.49
C PRO A 192 -4.91 16.57 1.00
N TYR A 193 -5.08 16.18 2.28
CA TYR A 193 -4.47 14.95 2.79
C TYR A 193 -5.02 13.68 2.15
N LEU A 194 -6.28 13.67 1.76
CA LEU A 194 -6.87 12.53 1.04
C LEU A 194 -6.27 12.42 -0.37
N LYS A 195 -5.99 13.55 -1.02
CA LYS A 195 -5.30 13.59 -2.31
C LYS A 195 -3.85 13.15 -2.18
N ILE A 196 -3.16 13.57 -1.12
CA ILE A 196 -1.79 13.11 -0.81
C ILE A 196 -1.81 11.59 -0.61
N SER A 197 -2.69 11.05 0.23
CA SER A 197 -2.83 9.60 0.43
C SER A 197 -3.01 8.86 -0.90
N GLN A 198 -3.93 9.31 -1.76
CA GLN A 198 -4.14 8.70 -3.07
C GLN A 198 -2.89 8.73 -3.95
N MET A 199 -2.18 9.86 -4.02
CA MET A 199 -0.93 9.96 -4.80
C MET A 199 0.16 9.02 -4.25
N ILE A 200 0.27 8.91 -2.92
CA ILE A 200 1.22 8.00 -2.27
C ILE A 200 0.87 6.54 -2.59
N TYR A 201 -0.41 6.17 -2.49
CA TYR A 201 -0.88 4.84 -2.87
C TYR A 201 -0.51 4.50 -4.32
N GLU A 202 -0.79 5.39 -5.27
CA GLU A 202 -0.45 5.20 -6.68
C GLU A 202 1.07 5.04 -6.89
N ILE A 203 1.90 5.79 -6.16
CA ILE A 203 3.36 5.63 -6.21
C ILE A 203 3.78 4.28 -5.66
N MET A 204 3.25 3.86 -4.50
CA MET A 204 3.59 2.58 -3.88
C MET A 204 3.19 1.39 -4.77
N VAL A 205 2.00 1.45 -5.38
CA VAL A 205 1.55 0.43 -6.34
C VAL A 205 2.47 0.37 -7.57
N ASN A 206 2.85 1.52 -8.12
CA ASN A 206 3.67 1.59 -9.34
C ASN A 206 5.16 1.31 -9.12
N THR A 207 5.66 1.45 -7.89
CA THR A 207 7.05 1.16 -7.53
C THR A 207 7.27 -0.28 -7.08
N GLY A 208 6.22 -0.94 -6.56
CA GLY A 208 6.31 -2.28 -6.03
C GLY A 208 7.01 -2.34 -4.67
N PRO A 209 7.31 -3.55 -4.15
CA PRO A 209 7.96 -3.69 -2.86
C PRO A 209 9.41 -3.12 -2.89
N PRO A 210 9.89 -2.56 -1.77
CA PRO A 210 11.28 -2.11 -1.66
C PRO A 210 12.28 -3.22 -2.02
N GLY A 211 13.22 -2.93 -2.92
CA GLY A 211 14.20 -3.91 -3.40
C GLY A 211 13.70 -4.81 -4.53
N GLY A 212 12.47 -4.62 -5.01
CA GLY A 212 11.92 -5.31 -6.18
C GLY A 212 12.27 -4.63 -7.51
N SER A 213 12.80 -3.40 -7.49
CA SER A 213 13.11 -2.67 -8.71
C SER A 213 14.47 -3.07 -9.29
N PRO A 214 14.62 -3.18 -10.63
CA PRO A 214 15.93 -3.35 -11.26
C PRO A 214 16.95 -2.28 -10.86
N ILE A 215 16.50 -1.06 -10.55
CA ILE A 215 17.37 0.05 -10.12
C ILE A 215 18.03 -0.25 -8.76
N ASP A 216 17.36 -1.00 -7.88
CA ASP A 216 17.92 -1.37 -6.58
C ASP A 216 19.04 -2.42 -6.69
N PHE A 217 19.09 -3.17 -7.80
CA PHE A 217 20.18 -4.11 -8.11
C PHE A 217 21.26 -3.47 -8.97
N PHE A 218 20.88 -2.58 -9.90
CA PHE A 218 21.76 -1.91 -10.83
C PHE A 218 21.55 -0.39 -10.75
N PRO A 219 22.17 0.30 -9.77
CA PRO A 219 21.98 1.74 -9.58
C PRO A 219 22.33 2.59 -10.79
N VAL A 220 23.18 2.10 -11.70
CA VAL A 220 23.51 2.79 -12.96
C VAL A 220 22.28 3.09 -13.83
N LEU A 221 21.21 2.30 -13.70
CA LEU A 221 19.96 2.49 -14.44
C LEU A 221 19.27 3.82 -14.10
N GLN A 222 19.59 4.44 -12.95
CA GLN A 222 19.03 5.75 -12.58
C GLN A 222 19.40 6.88 -13.55
N HIS A 223 20.49 6.72 -14.30
CA HIS A 223 20.97 7.72 -15.26
C HIS A 223 20.37 7.53 -16.67
N LEU A 224 19.59 6.47 -16.88
CA LEU A 224 19.01 6.13 -18.17
C LEU A 224 17.58 6.68 -18.32
N PRO A 225 17.13 6.94 -19.55
CA PRO A 225 15.77 7.44 -19.78
C PRO A 225 14.71 6.35 -19.48
N PRO A 226 13.47 6.74 -19.10
CA PRO A 226 12.44 5.77 -18.68
C PRO A 226 12.04 4.71 -19.72
N TRP A 227 12.27 4.96 -21.01
CA TRP A 227 11.99 3.98 -22.07
C TRP A 227 13.03 2.84 -22.11
N PHE A 228 14.19 3.02 -21.47
CA PHE A 228 15.25 2.01 -21.47
C PHE A 228 14.86 0.81 -20.60
N PRO A 229 15.10 -0.44 -21.04
CA PRO A 229 14.76 -1.63 -20.27
C PRO A 229 15.36 -1.62 -18.86
N GLY A 230 14.49 -1.79 -17.84
CA GLY A 230 14.88 -1.74 -16.43
C GLY A 230 14.89 -0.33 -15.81
N ALA A 231 14.82 0.74 -16.60
CA ALA A 231 14.77 2.13 -16.14
C ALA A 231 13.34 2.71 -16.10
N ALA A 232 12.30 1.90 -16.35
CA ALA A 232 10.89 2.33 -16.36
C ALA A 232 10.48 3.08 -15.08
N HIS A 233 11.01 2.66 -13.93
CA HIS A 233 10.76 3.31 -12.64
C HIS A 233 11.23 4.77 -12.59
N MET A 234 12.16 5.20 -13.45
CA MET A 234 12.54 6.63 -13.56
C MET A 234 11.38 7.50 -14.05
N GLY A 235 10.41 6.93 -14.77
CA GLY A 235 9.16 7.63 -15.10
C GLY A 235 8.35 7.93 -13.83
N VAL A 236 8.24 6.96 -12.92
CA VAL A 236 7.58 7.10 -11.63
C VAL A 236 8.35 8.06 -10.71
N VAL A 237 9.68 8.03 -10.72
CA VAL A 237 10.50 9.00 -9.98
C VAL A 237 10.21 10.43 -10.43
N ARG A 238 10.10 10.66 -11.75
CA ARG A 238 9.85 12.00 -12.31
C ARG A 238 8.49 12.57 -11.88
N THR A 239 7.44 11.74 -11.83
CA THR A 239 6.09 12.18 -11.49
C THR A 239 5.82 12.13 -9.98
N GLY A 240 6.39 11.15 -9.28
CA GLY A 240 6.08 10.86 -7.87
C GLY A 240 6.88 11.67 -6.86
N ARG A 241 8.06 12.19 -7.22
CA ARG A 241 8.91 12.94 -6.29
C ARG A 241 8.22 14.19 -5.72
N SER A 242 7.36 14.85 -6.49
CA SER A 242 6.58 16.00 -6.01
C SER A 242 5.58 15.61 -4.94
N ALA A 243 4.94 14.43 -5.06
CA ALA A 243 3.98 13.94 -4.08
C ALA A 243 4.68 13.52 -2.78
N ILE A 244 5.81 12.82 -2.85
CA ILE A 244 6.61 12.50 -1.64
C ILE A 244 7.10 13.77 -0.96
N ARG A 245 7.53 14.78 -1.73
CA ARG A 245 7.89 16.09 -1.16
C ARG A 245 6.70 16.76 -0.50
N GLU A 246 5.52 16.72 -1.11
CA GLU A 246 4.31 17.29 -0.51
C GLU A 246 3.94 16.58 0.79
N LEU A 247 4.11 15.25 0.87
CA LEU A 247 3.93 14.49 2.11
C LEU A 247 4.82 15.00 3.26
N HIS A 248 6.07 15.38 2.97
CA HIS A 248 7.01 15.92 3.96
C HIS A 248 6.71 17.38 4.33
N GLU A 249 6.38 18.21 3.33
CA GLU A 249 6.25 19.66 3.51
C GLU A 249 4.88 20.08 4.02
N TYR A 250 3.81 19.35 3.68
CA TYR A 250 2.45 19.78 3.96
C TYR A 250 2.13 19.86 5.46
N PRO A 251 2.49 18.87 6.31
CA PRO A 251 2.28 19.00 7.76
C PRO A 251 2.96 20.23 8.34
N LEU A 252 4.20 20.51 7.93
CA LEU A 252 4.96 21.67 8.38
C LEU A 252 4.32 22.99 7.93
N ARG A 253 3.84 23.05 6.68
CA ARG A 253 3.18 24.23 6.13
C ARG A 253 1.93 24.59 6.93
N MET A 254 1.11 23.58 7.24
CA MET A 254 -0.09 23.76 8.08
C MET A 254 0.26 24.25 9.49
N VAL A 255 1.39 23.78 10.03
CA VAL A 255 1.90 24.26 11.31
C VAL A 255 2.32 25.72 11.26
N LYS A 256 3.07 26.12 10.24
CA LYS A 256 3.54 27.50 10.07
C LYS A 256 2.38 28.49 9.80
N GLU A 257 1.33 28.05 9.09
CA GLU A 257 0.20 28.90 8.70
C GLU A 257 -0.85 29.12 9.82
N GLN A 258 -0.64 28.57 11.03
CA GLN A 258 -1.55 28.71 12.19
C GLN A 258 -3.02 28.30 11.92
N GLN A 259 -3.29 27.52 10.87
CA GLN A 259 -4.62 26.99 10.57
C GLN A 259 -5.01 25.77 11.42
N ALA A 260 -4.21 25.41 12.43
CA ALA A 260 -4.51 24.32 13.33
C ALA A 260 -5.42 24.76 14.47
N SER A 261 -6.58 24.12 14.57
CA SER A 261 -7.40 24.19 15.78
C SER A 261 -6.74 23.41 16.90
N ALA A 262 -6.89 23.88 18.14
CA ALA A 262 -6.37 23.29 19.36
C ALA A 262 -6.49 21.75 19.46
N VAL A 263 -5.40 21.03 19.13
CA VAL A 263 -5.18 19.64 19.53
C VAL A 263 -3.74 19.51 20.04
N VAL A 264 -3.60 18.87 21.20
CA VAL A 264 -2.45 18.81 22.12
C VAL A 264 -1.09 18.43 21.47
N LEU A 265 -1.09 17.76 20.31
CA LEU A 265 0.15 17.37 19.62
C LEU A 265 0.75 18.47 18.74
N PHE A 266 -0.06 19.42 18.26
CA PHE A 266 0.39 20.55 17.45
C PHE A 266 1.40 21.42 18.20
N ASP A 267 1.08 21.74 19.46
CA ASP A 267 1.96 22.49 20.37
C ASP A 267 3.28 21.74 20.63
N SER A 268 3.25 20.41 20.57
CA SER A 268 4.40 19.55 20.84
C SER A 268 5.28 19.33 19.59
N LEU A 269 4.68 19.20 18.40
CA LEU A 269 5.38 19.24 17.10
C LEU A 269 6.06 20.59 16.87
N ILE A 270 5.39 21.70 17.23
CA ILE A 270 6.00 23.03 17.25
C ILE A 270 7.19 23.07 18.21
N LYS A 271 7.04 22.59 19.45
CA LYS A 271 8.16 22.50 20.42
C LYS A 271 9.33 21.66 19.91
N LEU A 272 9.07 20.62 19.12
CA LEU A 272 10.11 19.81 18.49
C LEU A 272 10.77 20.50 17.30
N LEU A 273 10.00 21.21 16.46
CA LEU A 273 10.55 22.04 15.38
C LEU A 273 11.55 23.08 15.90
N PHE A 274 11.34 23.60 17.11
CA PHE A 274 12.27 24.53 17.75
C PHE A 274 13.50 23.87 18.38
N ARG A 275 13.51 22.54 18.56
CA ARG A 275 14.57 21.81 19.28
C ARG A 275 15.43 20.93 18.38
N GLU A 276 14.85 20.42 17.30
CA GLU A 276 15.44 19.39 16.46
C GLU A 276 15.59 19.88 15.01
N ASP A 277 16.35 19.11 14.22
CA ASP A 277 16.54 19.37 12.78
C ASP A 277 15.20 19.29 12.03
N GLU A 278 14.84 20.36 11.29
CA GLU A 278 13.59 20.48 10.54
C GLU A 278 13.38 19.29 9.59
N GLU A 279 14.45 18.79 8.97
CA GLU A 279 14.36 17.65 8.05
C GLU A 279 13.99 16.35 8.78
N GLN A 280 14.45 16.16 10.02
CA GLN A 280 14.06 15.00 10.83
C GLN A 280 12.62 15.09 11.30
N VAL A 281 12.12 16.30 11.58
CA VAL A 281 10.72 16.50 11.94
C VAL A 281 9.80 16.22 10.76
N LYS A 282 10.12 16.76 9.57
CA LYS A 282 9.38 16.47 8.33
C LYS A 282 9.35 14.97 8.05
N GLY A 283 10.51 14.32 8.15
CA GLY A 283 10.66 12.89 7.96
C GLY A 283 9.82 12.05 8.94
N ALA A 284 9.84 12.40 10.23
CA ALA A 284 9.03 11.73 11.23
C ALA A 284 7.52 11.89 10.95
N ALA A 285 7.06 13.10 10.62
CA ALA A 285 5.65 13.36 10.31
C ALA A 285 5.20 12.63 9.04
N ALA A 286 6.03 12.64 7.99
CA ALA A 286 5.78 11.92 6.74
C ALA A 286 5.68 10.40 6.98
N ASN A 287 6.61 9.83 7.76
CA ASN A 287 6.58 8.41 8.13
C ASN A 287 5.31 8.06 8.92
N MET A 288 4.96 8.85 9.94
CA MET A 288 3.74 8.65 10.72
C MET A 288 2.51 8.63 9.83
N PHE A 289 2.39 9.60 8.91
CA PHE A 289 1.27 9.68 7.96
C PHE A 289 1.21 8.45 7.04
N ALA A 290 2.29 8.17 6.31
CA ALA A 290 2.30 7.09 5.32
C ALA A 290 2.11 5.71 5.96
N ALA A 291 2.75 5.45 7.11
CA ALA A 291 2.64 4.18 7.81
C ALA A 291 1.28 4.02 8.50
N GLY A 292 0.75 5.07 9.13
CA GLY A 292 -0.50 5.03 9.89
C GLY A 292 -1.76 4.99 9.04
N GLU A 293 -1.72 5.56 7.84
CA GLU A 293 -2.88 5.61 6.94
C GLU A 293 -3.08 4.28 6.21
N MET A 294 -2.13 3.88 5.36
CA MET A 294 -2.33 2.77 4.41
C MET A 294 -2.55 1.44 5.10
N THR A 295 -1.82 1.17 6.18
CA THR A 295 -1.89 -0.11 6.91
C THR A 295 -3.21 -0.29 7.65
N THR A 296 -3.71 0.78 8.26
CA THR A 296 -5.00 0.79 8.97
C THR A 296 -6.15 0.62 7.99
N TRP A 297 -6.17 1.41 6.90
CA TRP A 297 -7.15 1.28 5.83
C TRP A 297 -7.18 -0.14 5.28
N THR A 298 -6.02 -0.66 4.91
CA THR A 298 -5.83 -2.01 4.41
C THR A 298 -6.45 -3.06 5.35
N THR A 299 -6.17 -2.96 6.65
CA THR A 299 -6.67 -3.92 7.64
C THR A 299 -8.19 -3.86 7.78
N LEU A 300 -8.79 -2.67 7.67
CA LEU A 300 -10.25 -2.51 7.65
C LEU A 300 -10.87 -3.10 6.37
N THR A 301 -10.21 -2.97 5.22
CA THR A 301 -10.65 -3.62 3.97
C THR A 301 -10.64 -5.15 4.12
N VAL A 302 -9.60 -5.71 4.75
CA VAL A 302 -9.52 -7.15 5.06
C VAL A 302 -10.63 -7.56 6.03
N PHE A 303 -10.92 -6.76 7.05
CA PHE A 303 -12.05 -7.00 7.95
C PHE A 303 -13.38 -7.06 7.18
N VAL A 304 -13.66 -6.11 6.28
CA VAL A 304 -14.90 -6.13 5.49
C VAL A 304 -14.97 -7.35 4.59
N LEU A 305 -13.87 -7.73 3.93
CA LEU A 305 -13.80 -8.98 3.17
C LEU A 305 -14.10 -10.20 4.05
N ALA A 306 -13.57 -10.25 5.28
CA ALA A 306 -13.83 -11.33 6.22
C ALA A 306 -15.31 -11.38 6.61
N MET A 307 -15.94 -10.25 6.93
CA MET A 307 -17.37 -10.20 7.30
C MET A 307 -18.30 -10.57 6.14
N VAL A 308 -17.93 -10.26 4.89
CA VAL A 308 -18.65 -10.71 3.69
C VAL A 308 -18.59 -12.23 3.53
N LEU A 309 -17.43 -12.83 3.81
CA LEU A 309 -17.19 -14.26 3.62
C LEU A 309 -17.64 -15.11 4.82
N HIS A 310 -17.78 -14.49 6.00
CA HIS A 310 -18.15 -15.11 7.27
C HIS A 310 -19.32 -14.38 7.94
N PRO A 311 -20.51 -14.37 7.32
CA PRO A 311 -21.68 -13.70 7.88
C PRO A 311 -22.08 -14.25 9.26
N GLU A 312 -21.80 -15.51 9.56
CA GLU A 312 -22.02 -16.15 10.86
C GLU A 312 -21.20 -15.52 11.98
N VAL A 313 -19.96 -15.12 11.67
CA VAL A 313 -19.08 -14.43 12.62
C VAL A 313 -19.58 -13.02 12.89
N GLN A 314 -20.00 -12.31 11.84
CA GLN A 314 -20.60 -10.99 11.97
C GLN A 314 -21.84 -11.01 12.86
N ALA A 315 -22.76 -11.96 12.63
CA ALA A 315 -23.99 -12.07 13.42
C ALA A 315 -23.73 -12.35 14.91
N LYS A 316 -22.76 -13.22 15.21
CA LYS A 316 -22.37 -13.53 16.59
C LYS A 316 -21.74 -12.33 17.31
N ALA A 317 -21.00 -11.49 16.59
CA ALA A 317 -20.44 -10.27 17.17
C ALA A 317 -21.51 -9.20 17.40
N GLN A 318 -22.50 -9.10 16.52
CA GLN A 318 -23.67 -8.25 16.72
C GLN A 318 -24.44 -8.69 17.96
N GLU A 319 -24.68 -9.99 18.15
CA GLU A 319 -25.31 -10.52 19.36
C GLU A 319 -24.52 -10.20 20.64
N GLU A 320 -23.18 -10.32 20.61
CA GLU A 320 -22.33 -9.91 21.74
C GLU A 320 -22.52 -8.42 22.06
N ILE A 321 -22.43 -7.55 21.05
CA ILE A 321 -22.60 -6.10 21.20
C ILE A 321 -23.99 -5.76 21.75
N ASP A 322 -25.05 -6.34 21.19
CA ASP A 322 -26.43 -6.10 21.61
C ASP A 322 -26.67 -6.58 23.04
N SER A 323 -26.04 -7.69 23.45
CA SER A 323 -26.18 -8.22 24.81
C SER A 323 -25.51 -7.35 25.88
N VAL A 324 -24.37 -6.74 25.55
CA VAL A 324 -23.55 -5.95 26.50
C VAL A 324 -23.97 -4.49 26.52
N ILE A 325 -24.25 -3.91 25.35
CA ILE A 325 -24.49 -2.47 25.17
C ILE A 325 -25.97 -2.18 24.91
N GLY A 326 -26.65 -3.07 24.18
CA GLY A 326 -28.03 -2.89 23.71
C GLY A 326 -28.19 -1.67 22.80
N ASP A 327 -29.44 -1.20 22.67
CA ASP A 327 -29.79 -0.05 21.81
C ASP A 327 -29.53 1.32 22.46
N ILE A 328 -28.75 1.38 23.54
CA ILE A 328 -28.61 2.59 24.37
C ILE A 328 -27.64 3.58 23.72
N ARG A 329 -26.53 3.08 23.16
CA ARG A 329 -25.43 3.89 22.63
C ARG A 329 -24.52 3.08 21.70
N LEU A 330 -23.66 3.77 20.97
CA LEU A 330 -22.58 3.12 20.20
C LEU A 330 -21.45 2.60 21.12
N PRO A 331 -20.67 1.61 20.66
CA PRO A 331 -19.49 1.11 21.36
C PRO A 331 -18.47 2.20 21.68
N GLU A 332 -17.85 2.09 22.85
CA GLU A 332 -16.79 2.97 23.33
C GLU A 332 -15.64 2.14 23.91
N PHE A 333 -14.46 2.76 24.09
CA PHE A 333 -13.27 2.05 24.58
C PHE A 333 -13.41 1.42 25.97
N ARG A 334 -14.38 1.85 26.78
CA ARG A 334 -14.68 1.25 28.09
C ARG A 334 -15.32 -0.14 27.96
N ASP A 335 -15.91 -0.45 26.81
CA ASP A 335 -16.61 -1.72 26.58
C ASP A 335 -15.67 -2.83 26.08
N ARG A 336 -14.43 -2.49 25.76
CA ARG A 336 -13.49 -3.43 25.11
C ARG A 336 -13.23 -4.69 25.91
N GLU A 337 -13.18 -4.58 27.23
CA GLU A 337 -12.96 -5.74 28.10
C GLU A 337 -14.18 -6.68 28.14
N ASP A 338 -15.38 -6.13 27.90
CA ASP A 338 -16.65 -6.86 27.89
C ASP A 338 -17.06 -7.36 26.48
N LEU A 339 -16.28 -7.04 25.44
CA LEU A 339 -16.49 -7.49 24.05
C LEU A 339 -15.35 -8.42 23.55
N PRO A 340 -15.14 -9.58 24.20
CA PRO A 340 -14.02 -10.47 23.89
C PRO A 340 -14.12 -11.12 22.51
N PHE A 341 -15.31 -11.33 21.94
CA PHE A 341 -15.47 -11.88 20.59
C PHE A 341 -15.12 -10.83 19.52
N VAL A 342 -15.51 -9.57 19.72
CA VAL A 342 -15.04 -8.45 18.87
C VAL A 342 -13.51 -8.31 18.94
N GLU A 343 -12.91 -8.45 20.13
CA GLU A 343 -11.45 -8.53 20.26
C GLU A 343 -10.87 -9.71 19.47
N GLY A 344 -11.51 -10.88 19.53
CA GLY A 344 -11.16 -12.05 18.72
C GLY A 344 -11.21 -11.76 17.22
N ILE A 345 -12.20 -11.00 16.74
CA ILE A 345 -12.30 -10.59 15.33
C ILE A 345 -11.14 -9.69 14.95
N LEU A 346 -10.75 -8.74 15.79
CA LEU A 346 -9.58 -7.90 15.53
C LEU A 346 -8.31 -8.76 15.44
N GLN A 347 -8.08 -9.64 16.42
CA GLN A 347 -6.91 -10.52 16.42
C GLN A 347 -6.90 -11.45 15.20
N GLU A 348 -8.06 -11.97 14.81
CA GLU A 348 -8.19 -12.80 13.62
C GLU A 348 -7.98 -11.99 12.36
N THR A 349 -8.50 -10.76 12.26
CA THR A 349 -8.25 -9.86 11.13
C THR A 349 -6.75 -9.58 10.95
N LEU A 350 -6.02 -9.33 12.05
CA LEU A 350 -4.57 -9.13 12.03
C LEU A 350 -3.81 -10.40 11.64
N ARG A 351 -4.26 -11.57 12.10
CA ARG A 351 -3.67 -12.88 11.79
C ARG A 351 -3.94 -13.32 10.37
N HIS A 352 -5.18 -13.10 9.92
CA HIS A 352 -5.83 -14.06 9.06
C HIS A 352 -5.00 -14.36 7.83
N SER A 353 -4.80 -15.65 7.61
CA SER A 353 -3.84 -16.25 6.68
C SER A 353 -4.02 -15.90 5.20
N TRP A 354 -4.96 -15.03 4.88
CA TRP A 354 -5.23 -14.57 3.53
C TRP A 354 -4.45 -13.31 3.21
N ILE A 355 -4.42 -12.30 4.10
CA ILE A 355 -3.88 -10.97 3.77
C ILE A 355 -3.43 -10.16 5.00
N PRO A 356 -2.32 -10.48 5.67
CA PRO A 356 -1.71 -9.50 6.57
C PRO A 356 -1.26 -8.28 5.75
N ALA A 357 -1.43 -7.06 6.29
CA ALA A 357 -1.13 -5.82 5.58
C ALA A 357 0.33 -5.75 5.07
N ILE A 358 1.27 -6.37 5.80
CA ILE A 358 2.69 -6.44 5.47
C ILE A 358 3.19 -7.88 5.68
N PRO A 359 2.96 -8.81 4.73
CA PRO A 359 3.15 -10.25 4.94
C PRO A 359 4.60 -10.69 5.22
N LEU A 360 5.58 -9.95 4.70
CA LEU A 360 7.02 -10.20 4.91
C LEU A 360 7.69 -9.21 5.89
N GLY A 361 6.88 -8.40 6.58
CA GLY A 361 7.37 -7.29 7.39
C GLY A 361 8.17 -6.26 6.59
N VAL A 362 8.81 -5.33 7.30
CA VAL A 362 9.78 -4.39 6.71
C VAL A 362 11.17 -5.03 6.74
N PRO A 363 11.90 -5.08 5.62
CA PRO A 363 13.17 -5.80 5.55
C PRO A 363 14.21 -5.26 6.53
N HIS A 364 14.92 -6.19 7.16
CA HIS A 364 16.09 -5.95 8.00
C HIS A 364 17.38 -6.21 7.23
N CYS A 365 18.51 -5.74 7.75
CA CYS A 365 19.84 -5.98 7.20
C CYS A 365 20.79 -6.44 8.32
N ALA A 366 21.49 -7.54 8.10
CA ALA A 366 22.52 -8.02 9.02
C ALA A 366 23.77 -7.11 8.96
N ARG A 367 24.17 -6.53 10.10
CA ARG A 367 25.34 -5.62 10.17
C ARG A 367 26.69 -6.32 10.17
N GLU A 368 26.71 -7.58 10.59
CA GLU A 368 27.87 -8.43 10.70
C GLU A 368 27.52 -9.88 10.37
N ASP A 369 28.56 -10.70 10.16
CA ASP A 369 28.41 -12.14 10.01
C ASP A 369 27.96 -12.72 11.36
N ASP A 370 26.95 -13.59 11.35
CA ASP A 370 26.44 -14.23 12.57
C ASP A 370 26.25 -15.74 12.34
N MET A 371 26.45 -16.52 13.41
CA MET A 371 26.20 -17.96 13.42
C MET A 371 24.94 -18.27 14.21
N TYR A 372 23.94 -18.84 13.53
CA TYR A 372 22.67 -19.22 14.12
C TYR A 372 22.41 -20.71 13.88
N CYS A 373 22.34 -21.50 14.94
CA CYS A 373 22.12 -22.95 14.88
C CYS A 373 23.04 -23.67 13.87
N GLY A 374 24.34 -23.31 13.85
CA GLY A 374 25.32 -23.87 12.91
C GLY A 374 25.27 -23.29 11.49
N MET A 375 24.33 -22.39 11.21
CA MET A 375 24.17 -21.71 9.92
C MET A 375 24.79 -20.31 9.97
N LEU A 376 25.60 -19.96 8.97
CA LEU A 376 26.18 -18.64 8.76
C LEU A 376 25.17 -17.73 8.07
N ILE A 377 24.81 -16.63 8.73
CA ILE A 377 24.08 -15.51 8.14
C ILE A 377 25.10 -14.42 7.78
N PRO A 378 25.40 -14.19 6.49
CA PRO A 378 26.41 -13.23 6.09
C PRO A 378 25.98 -11.78 6.37
N LYS A 379 26.95 -10.93 6.67
CA LYS A 379 26.82 -9.48 6.69
C LYS A 379 26.21 -8.97 5.38
N GLY A 380 25.31 -7.99 5.51
CA GLY A 380 24.59 -7.37 4.40
C GLY A 380 23.42 -8.21 3.86
N SER A 381 23.15 -9.38 4.45
CA SER A 381 21.97 -10.16 4.08
C SER A 381 20.70 -9.41 4.45
N LEU A 382 19.75 -9.38 3.51
CA LEU A 382 18.39 -8.95 3.79
C LEU A 382 17.72 -9.99 4.66
N VAL A 383 17.02 -9.59 5.71
CA VAL A 383 16.31 -10.52 6.60
C VAL A 383 14.83 -10.14 6.63
N PHE A 384 13.97 -11.09 6.27
CA PHE A 384 12.52 -10.92 6.22
C PHE A 384 11.86 -11.81 7.28
N ALA A 385 10.95 -11.24 8.06
CA ALA A 385 10.08 -12.00 8.94
C ALA A 385 8.81 -12.34 8.17
N ASN A 386 8.57 -13.62 7.89
CA ASN A 386 7.36 -14.05 7.22
C ASN A 386 6.20 -14.08 8.22
N ILE A 387 5.61 -12.91 8.46
CA ILE A 387 4.47 -12.72 9.36
C ILE A 387 3.31 -13.62 8.93
N ARG A 388 3.09 -13.77 7.62
CA ARG A 388 2.04 -14.66 7.10
C ARG A 388 2.26 -16.12 7.48
N ALA A 389 3.49 -16.61 7.36
CA ALA A 389 3.83 -17.99 7.77
C ALA A 389 3.60 -18.23 9.26
N MET A 390 3.95 -17.27 10.11
CA MET A 390 3.74 -17.38 11.55
C MET A 390 2.25 -17.43 11.91
N GLY A 391 1.40 -16.72 11.15
CA GLY A 391 -0.05 -16.83 11.27
C GLY A 391 -0.62 -18.15 10.72
N LEU A 392 0.15 -18.87 9.89
CA LEU A 392 -0.18 -20.16 9.29
C LEU A 392 0.43 -21.36 10.05
N ASP A 393 1.13 -21.11 11.15
CA ASP A 393 1.82 -22.15 11.90
C ASP A 393 0.82 -23.08 12.60
N GLU A 394 0.65 -24.28 12.04
CA GLU A 394 -0.24 -25.33 12.54
C GLU A 394 0.15 -25.84 13.94
N SER A 395 1.37 -25.58 14.41
CA SER A 395 1.79 -25.91 15.78
C SER A 395 1.28 -24.92 16.83
N VAL A 396 0.90 -23.71 16.40
CA VAL A 396 0.41 -22.63 17.27
C VAL A 396 -1.10 -22.43 17.11
N TYR A 397 -1.58 -22.39 15.86
CA TYR A 397 -2.96 -22.09 15.52
C TYR A 397 -3.64 -23.33 14.93
N SER A 398 -4.68 -23.83 15.58
CA SER A 398 -5.46 -24.95 15.05
C SER A 398 -6.22 -24.53 13.79
N ASP A 399 -6.21 -25.33 12.73
CA ASP A 399 -6.89 -25.01 11.46
C ASP A 399 -6.65 -23.54 11.03
N PRO A 400 -5.38 -23.19 10.70
CA PRO A 400 -4.98 -21.79 10.60
C PRO A 400 -5.57 -21.10 9.38
N THR A 401 -6.01 -21.83 8.36
CA THR A 401 -6.56 -21.26 7.12
C THR A 401 -7.99 -20.72 7.26
N SER A 402 -8.72 -21.14 8.30
CA SER A 402 -10.08 -20.70 8.60
C SER A 402 -10.10 -19.41 9.43
N PHE A 403 -11.08 -18.54 9.15
CA PHE A 403 -11.35 -17.33 9.95
C PHE A 403 -12.18 -17.73 11.16
N ARG A 404 -11.55 -17.87 12.34
CA ARG A 404 -12.20 -18.35 13.56
C ARG A 404 -11.80 -17.49 14.77
N PRO A 405 -12.50 -16.37 15.04
CA PRO A 405 -12.23 -15.50 16.19
C PRO A 405 -12.25 -16.20 17.55
N GLU A 406 -13.05 -17.27 17.71
CA GLU A 406 -13.14 -18.07 18.93
C GLU A 406 -11.79 -18.60 19.40
N ARG A 407 -10.79 -18.68 18.52
CA ARG A 407 -9.47 -19.18 18.89
C ARG A 407 -8.79 -18.32 19.95
N PHE A 408 -9.04 -17.01 19.96
CA PHE A 408 -8.44 -16.07 20.90
C PHE A 408 -9.24 -15.90 22.19
N LEU A 409 -10.46 -16.45 22.26
CA LEU A 409 -11.23 -16.44 23.50
C LEU A 409 -10.58 -17.36 24.54
N PRO A 410 -10.60 -16.97 25.83
CA PRO A 410 -10.08 -17.81 26.90
C PRO A 410 -10.90 -19.10 27.04
N ARG A 411 -10.27 -20.16 27.53
CA ARG A 411 -10.97 -21.42 27.86
C ARG A 411 -11.94 -21.20 29.04
N PRO A 412 -13.13 -21.83 29.05
CA PRO A 412 -13.64 -22.81 28.09
C PRO A 412 -14.39 -22.20 26.89
N ALA A 413 -14.57 -20.88 26.84
CA ALA A 413 -15.34 -20.20 25.79
C ALA A 413 -14.69 -20.27 24.40
N GLY A 414 -13.36 -20.48 24.34
CA GLY A 414 -12.63 -20.73 23.11
C GLY A 414 -11.38 -21.58 23.29
N ALA A 415 -10.43 -21.47 22.35
CA ALA A 415 -9.23 -22.31 22.33
C ALA A 415 -8.11 -21.80 23.25
N GLY A 416 -8.09 -20.51 23.56
CA GLY A 416 -7.03 -19.85 24.33
C GLY A 416 -5.70 -19.73 23.57
N GLU A 417 -5.75 -19.60 22.24
CA GLU A 417 -4.55 -19.48 21.40
C GLU A 417 -3.91 -18.08 21.54
N PRO A 418 -2.58 -17.96 21.34
CA PRO A 418 -1.86 -16.70 21.54
C PRO A 418 -2.33 -15.59 20.61
N ARG A 419 -2.53 -14.38 21.15
CA ARG A 419 -2.88 -13.18 20.36
C ARG A 419 -1.84 -12.89 19.29
N PHE A 420 -2.31 -12.54 18.09
CA PHE A 420 -1.44 -12.31 16.94
C PHE A 420 -0.83 -10.91 16.88
N SER A 421 -1.32 -9.95 17.68
CA SER A 421 -0.73 -8.61 17.79
C SER A 421 0.78 -8.64 18.07
N ASN A 422 1.25 -9.60 18.86
CA ASN A 422 2.67 -9.79 19.20
C ASN A 422 3.56 -10.14 17.98
N ILE A 423 2.95 -10.50 16.85
CA ILE A 423 3.61 -10.90 15.60
C ILE A 423 3.33 -9.85 14.52
N ALA A 424 2.08 -9.39 14.42
CA ALA A 424 1.61 -8.46 13.39
C ALA A 424 2.40 -7.15 13.32
N PHE A 425 2.89 -6.67 14.47
CA PHE A 425 3.59 -5.38 14.58
C PHE A 425 5.12 -5.47 14.52
N GLY A 426 5.66 -6.67 14.25
CA GLY A 426 7.10 -6.91 14.13
C GLY A 426 7.80 -7.08 15.48
N PHE A 427 9.13 -6.95 15.49
CA PHE A 427 9.97 -7.49 16.56
C PHE A 427 11.04 -6.51 17.06
N GLY A 428 11.36 -6.62 18.35
CA GLY A 428 12.53 -6.02 18.98
C GLY A 428 12.66 -4.51 18.80
N ARG A 429 13.89 -4.05 18.57
CA ARG A 429 14.22 -2.60 18.50
C ARG A 429 13.56 -1.88 17.33
N ARG A 430 13.03 -2.61 16.35
CA ARG A 430 12.30 -2.07 15.19
C ARG A 430 10.81 -2.42 15.20
N ILE A 431 10.28 -2.87 16.34
CA ILE A 431 8.83 -3.02 16.54
C ILE A 431 8.09 -1.73 16.17
N CYS A 432 6.90 -1.88 15.58
CA CYS A 432 6.05 -0.79 15.13
C CYS A 432 5.81 0.21 16.25
N THR A 433 6.14 1.48 16.00
CA THR A 433 5.89 2.54 16.98
C THR A 433 4.41 2.93 17.07
N GLY A 434 3.61 2.58 16.06
CA GLY A 434 2.18 2.87 16.00
C GLY A 434 1.27 1.73 16.45
N GLU A 435 1.81 0.63 16.98
CA GLU A 435 1.05 -0.56 17.39
C GLU A 435 -0.19 -0.21 18.22
N HIS A 436 -0.03 0.54 19.30
CA HIS A 436 -1.13 0.84 20.20
C HIS A 436 -2.17 1.78 19.60
N LEU A 437 -1.73 2.71 18.74
CA LEU A 437 -2.65 3.59 18.01
C LEU A 437 -3.48 2.78 17.01
N ALA A 438 -2.84 1.89 16.24
CA ALA A 438 -3.49 1.05 15.25
C ALA A 438 -4.48 0.10 15.91
N ASP A 439 -4.06 -0.61 16.96
CA ASP A 439 -4.91 -1.53 17.75
C ASP A 439 -6.19 -0.83 18.25
N GLN A 440 -6.08 0.35 18.86
CA GLN A 440 -7.25 1.12 19.31
C GLN A 440 -8.13 1.60 18.16
N SER A 441 -7.52 2.10 17.08
CA SER A 441 -8.24 2.63 15.92
C SER A 441 -9.03 1.54 15.19
N LEU A 442 -8.40 0.39 14.99
CA LEU A 442 -9.03 -0.77 14.35
C LEU A 442 -10.15 -1.32 15.23
N TRP A 443 -9.91 -1.48 16.53
CA TRP A 443 -10.92 -2.00 17.45
C TRP A 443 -12.19 -1.14 17.45
N ILE A 444 -12.06 0.18 17.63
CA ILE A 444 -13.23 1.06 17.71
C ILE A 444 -13.98 1.15 16.38
N ALA A 445 -13.26 1.12 15.25
CA ALA A 445 -13.87 1.09 13.93
C ALA A 445 -14.64 -0.22 13.69
N ILE A 446 -14.04 -1.37 13.98
CA ILE A 446 -14.66 -2.69 13.85
C ILE A 446 -15.91 -2.78 14.73
N ALA A 447 -15.81 -2.43 16.01
CA ALA A 447 -16.95 -2.44 16.94
C ALA A 447 -18.09 -1.53 16.45
N SER A 448 -17.77 -0.31 16.02
CA SER A 448 -18.76 0.64 15.52
C SER A 448 -19.45 0.16 14.24
N ILE A 449 -18.69 -0.42 13.30
CA ILE A 449 -19.25 -0.97 12.06
C ILE A 449 -20.18 -2.15 12.38
N LEU A 450 -19.74 -3.11 13.21
CA LEU A 450 -20.56 -4.27 13.57
C LEU A 450 -21.86 -3.86 14.26
N ALA A 451 -21.81 -2.87 15.16
CA ALA A 451 -22.96 -2.37 15.88
C ALA A 451 -24.02 -1.66 15.00
N THR A 452 -23.68 -1.28 13.76
CA THR A 452 -24.54 -0.37 12.97
C THR A 452 -24.76 -0.80 11.53
N CYS A 453 -23.92 -1.68 10.99
CA CYS A 453 -23.98 -2.13 9.61
C CYS A 453 -24.05 -3.64 9.56
N THR A 454 -24.81 -4.16 8.59
CA THR A 454 -24.70 -5.54 8.15
C THR A 454 -24.05 -5.56 6.78
N ILE A 455 -22.87 -6.16 6.70
CA ILE A 455 -22.07 -6.26 5.49
C ILE A 455 -22.49 -7.53 4.75
N THR A 456 -22.91 -7.38 3.49
CA THR A 456 -23.36 -8.48 2.63
C THR A 456 -22.60 -8.49 1.31
N ASN A 457 -22.66 -9.60 0.59
CA ASN A 457 -22.15 -9.68 -0.78
C ASN A 457 -22.85 -8.67 -1.70
N ALA A 458 -22.11 -8.15 -2.67
CA ALA A 458 -22.70 -7.38 -3.77
C ALA A 458 -23.54 -8.31 -4.67
N VAL A 459 -24.53 -7.72 -5.34
CA VAL A 459 -25.35 -8.43 -6.34
C VAL A 459 -25.09 -7.83 -7.72
N ASP A 460 -25.03 -8.68 -8.74
CA ASP A 460 -24.92 -8.25 -10.13
C ASP A 460 -26.26 -7.68 -10.66
N LYS A 461 -26.27 -7.22 -11.92
CA LYS A 461 -27.48 -6.68 -12.57
C LYS A 461 -28.63 -7.69 -12.70
N ASN A 462 -28.32 -8.97 -12.58
CA ASN A 462 -29.26 -10.08 -12.68
C ASN A 462 -29.70 -10.61 -11.29
N GLY A 463 -29.21 -9.99 -10.20
CA GLY A 463 -29.50 -10.40 -8.83
C GLY A 463 -28.63 -11.55 -8.32
N ASN A 464 -27.61 -11.98 -9.06
CA ASN A 464 -26.70 -13.02 -8.60
C ASN A 464 -25.69 -12.46 -7.60
N ILE A 465 -25.39 -13.26 -6.58
CA ILE A 465 -24.38 -12.93 -5.56
C ILE A 465 -22.99 -12.91 -6.21
N ILE A 466 -22.29 -11.79 -6.07
CA ILE A 466 -20.88 -11.65 -6.44
C ILE A 466 -20.05 -12.01 -5.22
N VAL A 467 -19.50 -13.23 -5.21
CA VAL A 467 -18.56 -13.66 -4.17
C VAL A 467 -17.18 -13.07 -4.47
N PRO A 468 -16.58 -12.28 -3.56
CA PRO A 468 -15.25 -11.72 -3.77
C PRO A 468 -14.21 -12.82 -3.99
N LYS A 469 -13.36 -12.66 -5.02
CA LYS A 469 -12.21 -13.54 -5.24
C LYS A 469 -11.08 -13.16 -4.29
N LYS A 470 -10.39 -14.19 -3.79
CA LYS A 470 -9.22 -14.05 -2.91
C LYS A 470 -7.96 -13.95 -3.77
N THR A 471 -7.56 -12.75 -4.19
CA THR A 471 -6.31 -12.55 -4.94
C THR A 471 -5.39 -11.58 -4.21
N MET A 472 -4.12 -11.97 -4.09
CA MET A 472 -3.05 -11.20 -3.46
C MET A 472 -1.96 -10.89 -4.47
N SER A 473 -1.51 -9.64 -4.50
CA SER A 473 -0.28 -9.25 -5.20
C SER A 473 0.84 -8.99 -4.20
N ASP A 474 2.09 -9.22 -4.61
CA ASP A 474 3.24 -9.00 -3.73
C ASP A 474 3.50 -7.50 -3.48
N GLY A 475 3.58 -7.12 -2.20
CA GLY A 475 3.73 -5.74 -1.73
C GLY A 475 2.41 -5.11 -1.27
N LEU A 476 2.39 -3.80 -1.03
CA LEU A 476 1.17 -3.01 -0.75
C LEU A 476 0.25 -2.89 -1.99
N ARG A 477 0.24 -3.93 -2.84
CA ARG A 477 -0.63 -4.04 -3.99
C ARG A 477 -1.83 -4.89 -3.56
N TYR A 478 -2.98 -4.26 -3.45
CA TYR A 478 -4.25 -4.96 -3.47
C TYR A 478 -4.68 -5.03 -4.94
N SER A 479 -4.85 -6.24 -5.48
CA SER A 479 -5.63 -6.38 -6.71
C SER A 479 -7.07 -6.01 -6.35
N ASN A 480 -7.52 -4.84 -6.77
CA ASN A 480 -8.90 -4.44 -6.56
C ASN A 480 -9.80 -5.43 -7.31
N ALA A 481 -10.94 -5.80 -6.73
CA ALA A 481 -12.06 -6.37 -7.49
C ALA A 481 -12.48 -5.43 -8.65
N GLY A 482 -12.13 -4.14 -8.56
CA GLY A 482 -12.26 -3.15 -9.64
C GLY A 482 -11.35 -3.37 -10.86
N ASP A 483 -10.21 -4.06 -10.73
CA ASP A 483 -9.36 -4.37 -11.90
C ASP A 483 -10.00 -5.46 -12.77
N GLU A 484 -10.74 -6.40 -12.18
CA GLU A 484 -11.57 -7.34 -12.93
C GLU A 484 -12.77 -6.63 -13.58
N LEU A 485 -13.33 -5.58 -12.97
CA LEU A 485 -14.41 -4.80 -13.59
C LEU A 485 -13.91 -3.97 -14.78
N LEU A 486 -12.68 -3.45 -14.73
CA LEU A 486 -12.03 -2.81 -15.88
C LEU A 486 -11.73 -3.85 -16.98
N THR A 487 -11.27 -5.05 -16.60
CA THR A 487 -11.00 -6.14 -17.56
C THR A 487 -12.29 -6.72 -18.17
N TYR A 488 -13.38 -6.77 -17.39
CA TYR A 488 -14.71 -7.22 -17.81
C TYR A 488 -15.42 -6.18 -18.68
N LEU A 489 -15.30 -4.89 -18.33
CA LEU A 489 -15.78 -3.77 -19.16
C LEU A 489 -14.96 -3.65 -20.45
N LEU A 490 -13.64 -3.81 -20.41
CA LEU A 490 -12.79 -3.81 -21.62
C LEU A 490 -13.02 -5.05 -22.50
N GLY A 491 -13.55 -6.14 -21.95
CA GLY A 491 -13.98 -7.33 -22.70
C GLY A 491 -15.35 -7.22 -23.39
N HIS A 492 -16.17 -6.23 -22.99
CA HIS A 492 -17.56 -6.08 -23.49
C HIS A 492 -17.88 -4.67 -24.01
N LEU A 493 -16.86 -3.84 -24.20
CA LEU A 493 -17.00 -2.52 -24.78
C LEU A 493 -16.51 -2.56 -26.23
N GLU A 494 -17.45 -2.63 -27.17
CA GLU A 494 -17.24 -2.15 -28.54
C GLU A 494 -16.98 -0.63 -28.48
N ILE A 495 -15.74 -0.24 -28.12
CA ILE A 495 -15.30 1.17 -28.14
C ILE A 495 -14.80 1.49 -29.56
N PRO A 496 -15.27 2.58 -30.19
CA PRO A 496 -14.82 2.98 -31.51
C PRO A 496 -13.33 3.36 -31.47
N SER A 497 -12.53 2.60 -32.22
CA SER A 497 -11.20 2.81 -32.85
C SER A 497 -10.17 3.87 -32.40
N LEU A 498 -10.46 4.87 -31.57
CA LEU A 498 -9.50 5.91 -31.16
C LEU A 498 -8.75 5.58 -29.84
N ASP A 499 -9.34 4.82 -28.92
CA ASP A 499 -8.76 4.55 -27.59
C ASP A 499 -7.75 3.39 -27.54
N ILE A 500 -7.67 2.58 -28.60
CA ILE A 500 -6.74 1.43 -28.68
C ILE A 500 -5.27 1.87 -28.70
N CYS A 501 -4.96 3.02 -29.32
CA CYS A 501 -3.58 3.52 -29.37
C CYS A 501 -3.07 3.97 -28.00
N TYR A 502 -3.91 4.56 -27.15
CA TYR A 502 -3.50 5.06 -25.84
C TYR A 502 -3.33 3.94 -24.80
N ALA A 503 -4.18 2.91 -24.83
CA ALA A 503 -4.06 1.75 -23.95
C ALA A 503 -2.83 0.89 -24.30
N CYS A 504 -2.56 0.66 -25.59
CA CYS A 504 -1.40 -0.12 -26.05
C CYS A 504 -0.06 0.54 -25.68
N LEU A 505 0.04 1.88 -25.71
CA LEU A 505 1.23 2.64 -25.33
C LEU A 505 1.51 2.65 -23.80
N ARG A 506 0.48 2.49 -22.96
CA ARG A 506 0.64 2.43 -21.49
C ARG A 506 0.92 1.02 -20.96
N LEU A 507 0.42 -0.02 -21.62
CA LEU A 507 0.54 -1.41 -21.15
C LEU A 507 1.86 -2.08 -21.53
N THR A 508 2.50 -1.67 -22.63
CA THR A 508 3.77 -2.24 -23.09
C THR A 508 4.95 -1.98 -22.12
N PRO A 509 5.19 -0.76 -21.60
CA PRO A 509 6.27 -0.51 -20.65
C PRO A 509 6.07 -1.23 -19.31
N LEU A 510 4.81 -1.40 -18.88
CA LEU A 510 4.45 -2.03 -17.62
C LEU A 510 4.68 -3.56 -17.66
N TRP A 511 4.30 -4.22 -18.76
CA TRP A 511 4.59 -5.62 -18.99
C TRP A 511 6.10 -5.89 -19.08
N TYR A 512 6.86 -5.00 -19.73
CA TYR A 512 8.33 -5.06 -19.78
C TYR A 512 8.98 -4.80 -18.41
N SER A 513 8.39 -4.00 -17.52
CA SER A 513 8.90 -3.81 -16.16
C SER A 513 8.77 -5.09 -15.31
N ILE A 514 7.64 -5.80 -15.46
CA ILE A 514 7.31 -7.01 -14.69
C ILE A 514 8.06 -8.24 -15.24
N ASN A 515 8.06 -8.42 -16.56
CA ASN A 515 8.62 -9.62 -17.20
C ASN A 515 10.01 -9.41 -17.79
N GLY A 516 10.45 -8.16 -17.99
CA GLY A 516 11.73 -7.83 -18.60
C GLY A 516 12.95 -8.42 -17.88
N PRO A 517 13.01 -8.43 -16.54
CA PRO A 517 14.11 -9.09 -15.83
C PRO A 517 14.14 -10.61 -16.04
N LYS A 518 12.98 -11.27 -16.09
CA LYS A 518 12.86 -12.72 -16.39
C LYS A 518 13.24 -13.01 -17.84
N LEU A 519 12.79 -12.18 -18.78
CA LEU A 519 13.10 -12.28 -20.20
C LEU A 519 14.60 -12.05 -20.47
N MET A 520 15.20 -11.04 -19.83
CA MET A 520 16.64 -10.79 -19.92
C MET A 520 17.47 -11.88 -19.26
N ALA A 521 17.03 -12.42 -18.12
CA ALA A 521 17.69 -13.56 -17.49
C ALA A 521 17.62 -14.82 -18.38
N GLN A 522 16.49 -15.07 -19.06
CA GLN A 522 16.36 -16.14 -20.05
C GLN A 522 17.29 -15.92 -21.26
N VAL A 523 17.37 -14.70 -21.79
CA VAL A 523 18.27 -14.36 -22.91
C VAL A 523 19.75 -14.49 -22.51
N MET A 524 20.13 -14.09 -21.30
CA MET A 524 21.49 -14.26 -20.78
C MET A 524 21.82 -15.73 -20.53
N HIS A 525 20.90 -16.50 -19.96
CA HIS A 525 21.07 -17.94 -19.72
C HIS A 525 21.24 -18.73 -21.03
N LEU A 526 20.48 -18.37 -22.08
CA LEU A 526 20.60 -18.98 -23.41
C LEU A 526 21.90 -18.58 -24.13
N LYS A 527 22.39 -17.34 -23.93
CA LYS A 527 23.70 -16.91 -24.45
C LYS A 527 24.88 -17.63 -23.79
N ILE A 528 24.79 -17.94 -22.50
CA ILE A 528 25.87 -18.62 -21.75
C ILE A 528 25.96 -20.12 -22.12
N LEU A 529 24.85 -20.75 -22.51
CA LEU A 529 24.81 -22.17 -22.91
C LEU A 529 25.17 -22.44 -24.38
N GLY A 530 25.57 -21.43 -25.16
CA GLY A 530 26.19 -21.63 -26.47
C GLY A 530 25.31 -22.27 -27.54
N HIS A 531 23.99 -22.03 -27.55
CA HIS A 531 23.08 -22.48 -28.61
C HIS A 531 22.83 -21.38 -29.66
N PRO A 532 23.60 -21.31 -30.76
CA PRO A 532 23.49 -20.22 -31.74
C PRO A 532 22.26 -20.30 -32.67
N MET A 533 21.71 -21.49 -32.96
CA MET A 533 20.64 -21.62 -33.98
C MET A 533 19.22 -21.34 -33.48
N ILE A 534 18.88 -21.62 -32.21
CA ILE A 534 17.52 -21.38 -31.69
C ILE A 534 17.27 -19.87 -31.45
N ILE A 535 18.35 -19.10 -31.28
CA ILE A 535 18.32 -17.66 -30.97
C ILE A 535 17.81 -16.83 -32.16
N LEU A 536 18.22 -17.16 -33.39
CA LEU A 536 17.81 -16.41 -34.58
C LEU A 536 16.34 -16.67 -34.92
N ASP A 537 15.87 -17.91 -34.93
CA ASP A 537 14.47 -18.19 -35.28
C ASP A 537 13.48 -17.67 -34.23
N SER A 538 13.84 -17.71 -32.94
CA SER A 538 12.97 -17.20 -31.86
C SER A 538 12.96 -15.67 -31.80
N TYR A 539 14.10 -15.02 -32.08
CA TYR A 539 14.22 -13.56 -32.13
C TYR A 539 13.60 -13.01 -33.42
N GLN A 540 13.78 -13.69 -34.55
CA GLN A 540 13.15 -13.34 -35.83
C GLN A 540 11.65 -13.58 -35.79
N ALA A 541 11.16 -14.67 -35.16
CA ALA A 541 9.73 -14.88 -34.95
C ALA A 541 9.11 -13.82 -34.01
N ALA A 542 9.84 -13.37 -32.98
CA ALA A 542 9.40 -12.30 -32.10
C ALA A 542 9.40 -10.93 -32.81
N LEU A 543 10.42 -10.66 -33.65
CA LEU A 543 10.49 -9.47 -34.49
C LEU A 543 9.40 -9.49 -35.57
N ASP A 544 9.14 -10.62 -36.22
CA ASP A 544 8.07 -10.77 -37.22
C ASP A 544 6.68 -10.62 -36.60
N LEU A 545 6.49 -11.05 -35.35
CA LEU A 545 5.25 -10.81 -34.60
C LEU A 545 5.08 -9.32 -34.24
N LEU A 546 6.17 -8.63 -33.93
CA LEU A 546 6.22 -7.20 -33.63
C LEU A 546 6.04 -6.34 -34.89
N ASP A 547 6.62 -6.75 -36.01
CA ASP A 547 6.56 -6.04 -37.29
C ASP A 547 5.16 -6.20 -37.92
N LYS A 548 4.54 -7.39 -37.84
CA LYS A 548 3.14 -7.59 -38.26
C LYS A 548 2.16 -6.77 -37.42
N LYS A 549 2.34 -6.67 -36.10
CA LYS A 549 1.48 -5.87 -35.23
C LYS A 549 1.74 -4.36 -35.36
N GLY A 550 2.99 -3.97 -35.60
CA GLY A 550 3.40 -2.59 -35.87
C GLY A 550 2.91 -2.07 -37.21
N LEU A 551 2.95 -2.88 -38.26
CA LEU A 551 2.46 -2.54 -39.59
C LEU A 551 0.93 -2.39 -39.61
N ILE A 552 0.20 -3.23 -38.86
CA ILE A 552 -1.27 -3.12 -38.69
C ILE A 552 -1.63 -1.82 -37.96
N ALA A 553 -0.91 -1.48 -36.89
CA ALA A 553 -1.11 -0.21 -36.18
C ALA A 553 -0.79 1.01 -37.06
N TYR A 554 0.25 0.94 -37.89
CA TYR A 554 0.66 2.00 -38.80
C TYR A 554 -0.33 2.18 -39.97
N LEU A 555 -0.82 1.09 -40.57
CA LEU A 555 -1.84 1.10 -41.63
C LEU A 555 -3.19 1.64 -41.11
N LEU A 556 -3.59 1.30 -39.88
CA LEU A 556 -4.79 1.84 -39.24
C LEU A 556 -4.68 3.35 -38.98
N CYS A 557 -3.50 3.82 -38.53
CA CYS A 557 -3.23 5.26 -38.41
C CYS A 557 -3.21 5.99 -39.76
N PHE A 558 -2.72 5.35 -40.83
CA PHE A 558 -2.65 5.96 -42.16
C PHE A 558 -4.02 6.04 -42.85
N LEU A 559 -4.90 5.05 -42.63
CA LEU A 559 -6.27 5.03 -43.15
C LEU A 559 -7.18 6.04 -42.43
N CYS A 560 -7.01 6.25 -41.11
CA CYS A 560 -7.75 7.28 -40.37
C CYS A 560 -7.41 8.73 -40.76
N LYS A 561 -6.26 8.97 -41.42
CA LYS A 561 -5.85 10.32 -41.84
C LYS A 561 -6.41 10.77 -43.19
N LYS A 562 -7.12 9.90 -43.93
CA LYS A 562 -7.55 10.19 -45.32
C LYS A 562 -9.05 10.44 -45.54
N SER A 563 -9.90 10.42 -44.50
CA SER A 563 -11.35 10.61 -44.65
C SER A 563 -11.86 11.88 -43.97
N THR A 564 -11.77 13.01 -44.69
CA THR A 564 -12.60 14.20 -44.46
C THR A 564 -12.94 14.81 -45.83
N VAL A 565 -14.26 14.96 -46.16
CA VAL A 565 -14.94 16.10 -46.85
C VAL A 565 -16.29 15.70 -47.55
N HIS A 566 -17.28 16.62 -47.48
CA HIS A 566 -18.62 16.80 -48.16
C HIS A 566 -19.90 16.25 -47.45
N SER A 567 -21.08 16.90 -47.29
CA SER A 567 -21.75 18.12 -47.86
C SER A 567 -23.10 18.55 -47.17
N ARG A 568 -23.46 19.87 -47.24
CA ARG A 568 -24.77 20.62 -47.45
C ARG A 568 -26.08 20.45 -46.61
N VAL A 569 -26.84 21.57 -46.48
CA VAL A 569 -28.15 21.82 -45.81
C VAL A 569 -29.13 22.57 -46.76
N GLU A 570 -30.47 22.27 -46.75
CA GLU A 570 -31.64 23.22 -46.80
C GLU A 570 -33.06 22.59 -47.06
N ASN A 571 -34.10 23.12 -46.35
CA ASN A 571 -35.57 23.33 -46.66
C ASN A 571 -36.64 22.93 -45.58
N HIS A 572 -37.60 23.84 -45.29
CA HIS A 572 -38.77 23.81 -44.34
C HIS A 572 -40.14 23.79 -45.13
N PRO A 573 -41.35 23.32 -44.64
CA PRO A 573 -42.13 23.82 -43.47
C PRO A 573 -43.12 22.87 -42.68
N ARG A 574 -43.53 23.30 -41.46
CA ARG A 574 -44.71 23.00 -40.57
C ARG A 574 -45.12 21.55 -40.14
N VAL A 575 -45.05 21.27 -38.82
CA VAL A 575 -46.12 20.87 -37.84
C VAL A 575 -45.46 20.56 -36.49
N TRP A 576 -46.03 21.04 -35.37
CA TRP A 576 -45.58 20.69 -34.02
C TRP A 576 -46.28 19.42 -33.50
N THR A 577 -45.51 18.33 -33.33
CA THR A 577 -45.61 17.31 -32.26
C THR A 577 -44.42 16.34 -32.40
N VAL A 578 -43.71 16.13 -31.29
CA VAL A 578 -42.28 16.48 -31.20
C VAL A 578 -41.38 15.25 -31.13
N ARG A 579 -40.36 15.22 -32.00
CA ARG A 579 -39.78 14.03 -32.66
C ARG A 579 -38.27 14.26 -32.96
N PRO A 580 -37.53 13.30 -33.58
CA PRO A 580 -36.10 13.10 -33.40
C PRO A 580 -35.20 14.05 -34.22
N GLY A 581 -34.00 14.32 -33.69
CA GLY A 581 -32.89 15.03 -34.34
C GLY A 581 -32.02 15.77 -33.32
N GLY A 582 -30.69 15.59 -33.38
CA GLY A 582 -29.71 16.32 -32.57
C GLY A 582 -29.70 17.83 -32.90
N VAL A 583 -28.84 18.69 -32.36
CA VAL A 583 -27.46 18.56 -31.88
C VAL A 583 -27.20 19.79 -30.99
N PHE A 584 -26.15 19.73 -30.18
CA PHE A 584 -25.39 20.87 -29.65
C PHE A 584 -25.36 22.09 -30.59
N GLU A 585 -25.34 23.29 -30.01
CA GLU A 585 -24.28 24.23 -30.39
C GLU A 585 -23.89 25.12 -29.20
N THR A 586 -22.65 24.89 -28.78
CA THR A 586 -21.76 25.87 -28.18
C THR A 586 -21.53 27.05 -29.13
N ALA A 587 -21.63 28.28 -28.64
CA ALA A 587 -20.66 29.30 -29.04
C ALA A 587 -20.55 30.46 -28.03
N VAL A 588 -19.34 30.55 -27.49
CA VAL A 588 -18.52 31.77 -27.41
C VAL A 588 -19.06 32.95 -26.59
N ARG A 589 -18.44 33.13 -25.42
CA ARG A 589 -18.34 34.43 -24.76
C ARG A 589 -16.92 34.98 -25.00
N SER A 590 -16.79 35.83 -26.01
CA SER A 590 -15.65 36.75 -26.15
C SER A 590 -15.91 37.96 -25.26
N LYS A 591 -14.95 38.28 -24.39
CA LYS A 591 -14.92 39.52 -23.60
C LYS A 591 -14.37 40.64 -24.47
N THR A 592 -15.14 41.71 -24.62
CA THR A 592 -14.61 43.04 -24.92
C THR A 592 -15.13 44.03 -23.89
N THR A 593 -14.16 44.74 -23.33
CA THR A 593 -14.21 45.86 -22.40
C THR A 593 -14.69 47.15 -23.07
N GLY A 594 -15.23 48.07 -22.26
CA GLY A 594 -15.35 49.50 -22.58
C GLY A 594 -16.79 50.02 -22.43
N THR A 595 -17.23 50.41 -21.23
CA THR A 595 -17.14 51.77 -20.62
C THR A 595 -18.31 52.70 -20.95
N TYR A 596 -18.81 53.30 -19.86
CA TYR A 596 -19.48 54.60 -19.68
C TYR A 596 -21.02 54.71 -19.61
N LEU A 597 -21.39 55.36 -18.49
CA LEU A 597 -22.49 56.30 -18.23
C LEU A 597 -23.90 55.75 -17.96
N GLY A 598 -24.29 55.89 -16.70
CA GLY A 598 -25.22 56.97 -16.35
C GLY A 598 -26.70 56.60 -16.17
N GLY A 599 -27.16 56.72 -14.93
CA GLY A 599 -28.36 57.53 -14.66
C GLY A 599 -29.71 56.82 -14.57
N ALA A 600 -30.28 56.97 -13.38
CA ALA A 600 -31.68 57.35 -13.12
C ALA A 600 -32.79 56.28 -13.04
N GLY A 601 -33.61 56.48 -11.99
CA GLY A 601 -35.08 56.35 -12.06
C GLY A 601 -35.66 55.08 -11.43
N ARG A 602 -35.86 55.04 -10.10
CA ARG A 602 -37.13 55.32 -9.38
C ARG A 602 -38.33 54.41 -9.70
N ARG A 603 -38.73 53.69 -8.63
CA ARG A 603 -40.06 53.52 -8.01
C ARG A 603 -41.29 53.19 -8.87
N ILE A 604 -42.05 52.19 -8.39
CA ILE A 604 -43.50 52.16 -8.01
C ILE A 604 -43.77 50.67 -7.65
N SER A 605 -44.03 50.23 -6.42
CA SER A 605 -45.09 50.45 -5.42
C SER A 605 -46.45 49.80 -5.75
N HIS A 606 -47.01 49.14 -4.71
CA HIS A 606 -48.37 48.60 -4.47
C HIS A 606 -48.50 47.06 -4.50
N SER A 607 -48.55 46.37 -3.34
CA SER A 607 -49.66 46.22 -2.35
C SER A 607 -50.64 45.11 -2.77
N ARG A 608 -51.25 44.25 -1.94
CA ARG A 608 -51.39 44.09 -0.48
C ARG A 608 -52.26 42.83 -0.24
N LYS A 609 -52.15 42.28 0.99
CA LYS A 609 -53.12 41.48 1.82
C LYS A 609 -52.62 40.04 2.09
N ARG A 610 -52.14 39.71 3.30
CA ARG A 610 -52.79 39.57 4.65
C ARG A 610 -53.73 38.35 4.68
N LEU A 611 -53.79 37.48 5.69
CA LEU A 611 -53.77 37.60 7.17
C LEU A 611 -53.43 36.21 7.81
N ILE A 612 -52.55 36.10 8.84
CA ILE A 612 -52.80 35.96 10.32
C ILE A 612 -53.14 34.50 10.75
N SER A 613 -52.64 33.85 11.82
CA SER A 613 -52.21 34.18 13.22
C SER A 613 -51.31 33.02 13.74
N SER A 614 -50.17 33.17 14.41
CA SER A 614 -49.77 33.79 15.70
C SER A 614 -49.82 32.85 16.91
N PHE A 615 -48.67 32.64 17.59
CA PHE A 615 -48.48 32.87 19.03
C PHE A 615 -46.97 32.98 19.34
N SER A 616 -46.60 33.95 20.17
CA SER A 616 -45.22 34.33 20.54
C SER A 616 -45.15 34.81 21.99
N TRP A 617 -43.91 35.15 22.42
CA TRP A 617 -43.43 35.86 23.63
C TRP A 617 -42.88 34.93 24.74
N SER A 618 -41.69 35.15 25.35
CA SER A 618 -40.72 36.25 25.24
C SER A 618 -39.39 35.99 25.98
N GLN A 619 -38.37 36.71 25.51
CA GLN A 619 -37.03 36.98 26.03
C GLN A 619 -36.93 37.42 27.51
N SER A 620 -35.76 37.26 28.13
CA SER A 620 -34.88 38.40 28.52
C SER A 620 -33.54 37.96 29.16
N PHE A 621 -32.59 38.88 29.04
CA PHE A 621 -31.14 38.81 29.18
C PHE A 621 -30.60 38.85 30.62
N SER A 622 -29.31 38.49 30.72
CA SER A 622 -28.36 38.53 31.84
C SER A 622 -28.18 39.90 32.54
N PRO A 623 -27.41 39.91 33.63
CA PRO A 623 -26.04 40.48 33.57
C PRO A 623 -24.93 39.44 33.48
#